data_AF-A0A1S6HFS4-F1
#
_entry.id   AF-A0A1S6HFS4-F1
#
_cell.length_a   1.000
_cell.length_b   1.000
_cell.length_c   1.000
_cell.angle_alpha   90.00
_cell.angle_beta   90.00
_cell.angle_gamma   90.00
#
_symmetry.space_group_name_H-M   'P 1'
#
loop_
_entity.id
_entity.type
_entity.pdbx_description
1 polymer ?
#
loop_
_entity_poly.entity_id
_entity_poly.type
_entity_poly.pdbx_seq_one_letter_code
_entity_poly.pdbx_strand_id
1 'polypeptide(L)' 'MKTKLSISIDEEKVTILDEMLKNHKFRNKSHLIEVAIGKLLEQEKNE' A
#
# COMPACT_ATOMS: atom_id res chain seq x y z
N MET A 1 -5.28 -4.29 16.22
CA MET A 1 -4.91 -5.64 15.78
C MET A 1 -4.86 -5.64 14.25
N LYS A 2 -3.90 -6.34 13.63
CA LYS A 2 -3.77 -6.40 12.16
C LYS A 2 -4.01 -7.83 11.68
N THR A 3 -4.67 -7.98 10.55
CA THR A 3 -4.95 -9.29 9.91
C THR A 3 -4.05 -9.45 8.69
N LYS A 4 -3.53 -10.67 8.47
CA LYS A 4 -2.72 -10.98 7.29
C LYS A 4 -3.62 -11.15 6.07
N LEU A 5 -3.25 -10.51 4.97
CA LEU A 5 -3.90 -10.64 3.67
C LEU A 5 -2.86 -11.11 2.64
N SER A 6 -3.23 -12.07 1.80
CA SER A 6 -2.42 -12.52 0.66
C SER A 6 -3.16 -12.17 -0.62
N ILE A 7 -2.50 -11.46 -1.54
CA ILE A 7 -3.05 -11.02 -2.82
C ILE A 7 -2.04 -11.25 -3.94
N SER A 8 -2.55 -11.46 -5.14
CA SER A 8 -1.76 -11.44 -6.37
C SER A 8 -1.88 -10.07 -7.02
N ILE A 9 -0.75 -9.51 -7.44
CA ILE A 9 -0.66 -8.23 -8.15
C ILE A 9 0.37 -8.34 -9.27
N ASP A 10 0.23 -7.54 -10.32
CA ASP A 10 1.21 -7.46 -11.41
C ASP A 10 2.62 -7.13 -10.91
N GLU A 11 3.61 -7.74 -11.55
CA GLU A 11 5.03 -7.55 -11.24
C GLU A 11 5.47 -6.09 -11.41
N GLU A 12 4.93 -5.40 -12.42
CA GLU A 12 5.17 -3.97 -12.65
C GLU A 12 4.76 -3.14 -11.43
N LYS A 13 3.64 -3.47 -10.80
CA LYS A 13 3.17 -2.80 -9.57
C LYS A 13 4.06 -3.14 -8.38
N VAL A 14 4.54 -4.38 -8.27
CA VAL A 14 5.50 -4.76 -7.22
C VAL A 14 6.78 -3.93 -7.31
N THR A 15 7.26 -3.68 -8.52
CA THR A 15 8.47 -2.88 -8.77
C THR A 15 8.28 -1.44 -8.32
N ILE A 16 7.15 -0.81 -8.70
CA ILE A 16 6.82 0.56 -8.25
C ILE A 16 6.75 0.65 -6.72
N LEU A 17 6.13 -0.35 -6.07
CA LEU A 17 6.06 -0.40 -4.60
C LEU A 17 7.46 -0.45 -3.95
N ASP A 18 8.39 -1.19 -4.56
CA ASP A 18 9.77 -1.32 -4.09
C ASP A 18 10.53 0.00 -4.23
N GLU A 19 10.35 0.72 -5.34
CA GLU A 19 10.93 2.05 -5.52
C GLU A 19 10.39 3.07 -4.52
N MET A 20 9.08 3.03 -4.23
CA MET A 20 8.47 3.90 -3.22
C MET A 20 9.01 3.64 -1.80
N LEU A 21 9.44 2.42 -1.50
CA LEU A 21 10.05 2.06 -0.21
C LEU A 21 11.44 2.68 -0.03
N LYS A 22 12.20 2.87 -1.11
CA LYS A 22 13.54 3.49 -1.06
C LYS A 22 13.53 4.91 -0.52
N ASN A 23 12.40 5.61 -0.66
CA ASN A 23 12.21 6.98 -0.18
C ASN A 23 12.04 7.11 1.35
N HIS A 24 12.23 6.03 2.13
CA HIS A 24 12.12 5.98 3.61
C HIS A 24 10.78 6.46 4.20
N LYS A 25 9.78 6.75 3.36
CA LYS A 25 8.43 7.15 3.79
C LYS A 25 7.62 5.98 4.37
N PHE A 26 8.01 4.73 4.07
CA PHE A 26 7.30 3.54 4.50
C PHE A 26 8.24 2.52 5.13
N ARG A 27 7.76 1.81 6.15
CA ARG A 27 8.55 0.82 6.90
C ARG A 27 8.69 -0.51 6.15
N ASN A 28 7.69 -0.87 5.35
CA ASN A 28 7.62 -2.09 4.56
C ASN A 28 6.43 -2.02 3.59
N LYS A 29 6.30 -3.03 2.70
CA LYS A 29 5.19 -3.13 1.72
C LYS A 29 3.82 -3.09 2.40
N SER A 30 3.65 -3.79 3.53
CA SER A 30 2.38 -3.79 4.27
C SER A 30 1.97 -2.41 4.78
N HIS A 31 2.90 -1.62 5.29
CA HIS A 31 2.64 -0.25 5.75
C HIS A 31 2.25 0.67 4.59
N LEU A 32 2.89 0.52 3.43
CA LEU A 32 2.54 1.28 2.23
C LEU A 32 1.10 0.97 1.80
N ILE A 33 0.76 -0.31 1.68
CA ILE A 33 -0.59 -0.74 1.27
C ILE A 33 -1.64 -0.28 2.28
N GLU A 34 -1.37 -0.35 3.59
CA GLU A 34 -2.27 0.14 4.63
C GLU A 34 -2.57 1.64 4.49
N VAL A 35 -1.55 2.47 4.25
CA VAL A 35 -1.72 3.91 4.01
C VAL A 35 -2.51 4.17 2.72
N ALA A 36 -2.22 3.43 1.65
CA ALA A 36 -2.91 3.58 0.38
C ALA A 36 -4.41 3.24 0.48
N ILE A 37 -4.75 2.13 1.17
CA ILE A 37 -6.14 1.74 1.43
C ILE A 37 -6.85 2.81 2.27
N GLY A 38 -6.18 3.35 3.30
CA GLY A 38 -6.74 4.43 4.13
C GLY A 38 -7.14 5.64 3.29
N LYS A 39 -6.24 6.11 2.43
CA LYS A 39 -6.50 7.24 1.52
C LYS A 39 -7.63 6.95 0.54
N LEU A 40 -7.66 5.76 -0.04
CA LEU A 40 -8.72 5.36 -0.97
C LEU A 40 -10.10 5.43 -0.30
N LEU A 41 -10.21 4.91 0.94
CA LEU A 41 -11.45 4.95 1.71
C LEU A 41 -11.84 6.36 2.16
N GLU A 42 -10.88 7.25 2.40
CA GLU A 42 -11.15 8.66 2.68
C GLU A 42 -11.69 9.39 1.45
N GLN A 43 -11.22 9.05 0.24
CA GLN A 43 -11.75 9.60 -1.00
C GLN A 43 -13.19 9.14 -1.23
N GLU A 44 -13.46 7.84 -1.10
CA GLU A 44 -14.81 7.27 -1.29
C GLU A 44 -15.85 7.74 -0.27
N LYS A 45 -15.42 8.18 0.92
CA LYS A 45 -16.33 8.73 1.94
C LYS A 45 -16.66 10.21 1.74
N ASN A 46 -15.85 10.92 0.96
CA ASN A 46 -16.01 12.34 0.68
C ASN A 46 -16.65 12.60 -0.70
N GLU A 47 -17.03 11.54 -1.42
CA GLU A 47 -17.93 11.54 -2.58
C GLU A 47 -19.36 11.15 -2.16
#